data_AF-A0A2S9XJ48-F1
#
_entry.id   AF-A0A2S9XJ48-F1
#
_cell.length_a   1.000
_cell.length_b   1.000
_cell.length_c   1.000
_cell.angle_alpha   90.00
_cell.angle_beta   90.00
_cell.angle_gamma   90.00
#
_symmetry.space_group_name_H-M   'P 1'
#
loop_
_entity.id
_entity.type
_entity.pdbx_description
1 polymer ?
#
loop_
_entity_poly.entity_id
_entity_poly.type
_entity_poly.pdbx_seq_one_letter_code
_entity_poly.pdbx_strand_id
1 'polypeptide(L)'
;MVDDISMPSNHGGIVFPLDMFRPTMLAAAIAEGLISQARNIVDAKLELVRHPEIQLVLVRIIGGVVGDDPAAFWRENVELGVVASQVLPRQCFLYWVAGEPEPRQGFIVAQRGQVLHAQDATQDQLPPEATAADWPVAQLLTQLQLEPEELAGGFAGGPRVELSLLDREGDDRELLMTLVGQQPGGEDGGQPEAGGPAGSAPDAEAGPPAPKRASVEDDKKRRAAEHQAELEARQAKADSIHADLPYVLDELGIVVAPAGAELADADILSPFVVAKVDGELPPGIERGLQDQLQGKRVDFAVPVEFLSEVFVEEGPLSKPAFEERSAARTLGGAELRVLEVLGPRLGRGSFIRRGRAGVFVSRTPELALPAALITELLDRQG
;
A
#
# COMPACT_ATOMS: atom_id res chain seq x y z
N MET A 1 -4.61 -33.64 33.73
CA MET A 1 -5.49 -33.53 32.56
C MET A 1 -4.94 -32.34 31.81
N VAL A 2 -4.11 -32.62 30.81
CA VAL A 2 -3.57 -31.59 29.91
C VAL A 2 -4.74 -31.25 29.01
N ASP A 3 -5.19 -30.00 29.03
CA ASP A 3 -6.22 -29.55 28.10
C ASP A 3 -5.72 -29.89 26.69
N ASP A 4 -6.59 -30.59 25.96
CA ASP A 4 -6.40 -31.01 24.58
C ASP A 4 -6.37 -29.73 23.73
N ILE A 5 -5.20 -29.11 23.62
CA ILE A 5 -4.99 -27.91 22.81
C ILE A 5 -4.97 -28.38 21.36
N SER A 6 -6.16 -28.64 20.80
CA SER A 6 -6.31 -28.75 19.35
C SER A 6 -5.92 -27.40 18.77
N MET A 7 -4.68 -27.26 18.30
CA MET A 7 -4.31 -26.10 17.51
C MET A 7 -5.28 -26.03 16.32
N PRO A 8 -5.83 -24.86 16.01
CA PRO A 8 -6.68 -24.73 14.84
C PRO A 8 -5.87 -25.14 13.60
N SER A 9 -6.55 -25.80 12.66
CA SER A 9 -6.01 -26.40 11.42
C SER A 9 -4.82 -25.66 10.81
N ASN A 10 -3.81 -26.38 10.31
CA ASN A 10 -2.63 -25.83 9.63
C ASN A 10 -2.96 -24.60 8.77
N HIS A 11 -2.38 -23.46 9.12
CA HIS A 11 -2.68 -22.20 8.46
C HIS A 11 -1.45 -21.29 8.39
N GLY A 12 -1.53 -20.31 7.50
CA GLY A 12 -0.49 -19.32 7.30
C GLY A 12 -0.99 -18.20 6.42
N GLY A 13 -0.21 -17.12 6.34
CA GLY A 13 -0.59 -15.95 5.57
C GLY A 13 0.32 -14.78 5.85
N ILE A 14 -0.09 -13.62 5.35
CA ILE A 14 0.56 -12.34 5.64
C ILE A 14 -0.44 -11.45 6.37
N VAL A 15 -0.08 -10.95 7.54
CA VAL A 15 -0.85 -9.95 8.28
C VAL A 15 -0.16 -8.60 8.18
N PHE A 16 -0.90 -7.52 8.00
CA PHE A 16 -0.35 -6.17 8.08
C PHE A 16 -1.40 -5.14 8.49
N PRO A 17 -0.99 -3.97 9.01
CA PRO A 17 -1.92 -2.89 9.32
C PRO A 17 -2.58 -2.33 8.06
N LEU A 18 -3.91 -2.20 8.07
CA LEU A 18 -4.64 -1.56 6.98
C LEU A 18 -4.20 -0.10 6.85
N ASP A 19 -3.70 0.25 5.68
CA ASP A 19 -3.27 1.59 5.27
C ASP A 19 -3.51 1.69 3.74
N MET A 20 -3.19 2.80 3.10
CA MET A 20 -3.33 2.91 1.64
C MET A 20 -2.26 2.07 0.93
N PHE A 21 -2.68 1.06 0.19
CA PHE A 21 -1.85 0.24 -0.70
C PHE A 21 -2.64 -0.06 -1.99
N ARG A 22 -1.99 -0.60 -3.01
CA ARG A 22 -2.68 -1.05 -4.24
C ARG A 22 -2.87 -2.57 -4.20
N PRO A 23 -4.08 -3.09 -3.94
CA PRO A 23 -4.34 -4.53 -3.91
C PRO A 23 -3.87 -5.27 -5.16
N THR A 24 -4.01 -4.66 -6.35
CA THR A 24 -3.52 -5.23 -7.61
C THR A 24 -2.00 -5.32 -7.66
N MET A 25 -1.26 -4.32 -7.14
CA MET A 25 0.20 -4.40 -7.02
C MET A 25 0.65 -5.48 -6.05
N LEU A 26 -0.06 -5.66 -4.94
CA LEU A 26 0.22 -6.77 -4.01
C LEU A 26 -0.02 -8.13 -4.68
N ALA A 27 -1.14 -8.29 -5.39
CA ALA A 27 -1.41 -9.49 -6.17
C ALA A 27 -0.33 -9.74 -7.23
N ALA A 28 0.12 -8.69 -7.93
CA ALA A 28 1.20 -8.79 -8.91
C ALA A 28 2.53 -9.22 -8.28
N ALA A 29 2.92 -8.62 -7.15
CA ALA A 29 4.14 -8.95 -6.44
C ALA A 29 4.12 -10.40 -5.93
N ILE A 30 3.02 -10.84 -5.33
CA ILE A 30 2.87 -12.23 -4.87
C ILE A 30 2.89 -13.21 -6.05
N ALA A 31 2.17 -12.92 -7.13
CA ALA A 31 2.16 -13.76 -8.31
C ALA A 31 3.56 -13.89 -8.93
N GLU A 32 4.33 -12.79 -8.99
CA GLU A 32 5.70 -12.81 -9.46
C GLU A 32 6.60 -13.67 -8.57
N GLY A 33 6.48 -13.54 -7.24
CA GLY A 33 7.18 -14.38 -6.27
C GLY A 33 6.92 -15.87 -6.51
N LEU A 34 5.66 -16.26 -6.66
CA LEU A 34 5.27 -17.65 -6.93
C LEU A 34 5.78 -18.16 -8.29
N ILE A 35 5.65 -17.36 -9.35
CA ILE A 35 6.14 -17.72 -10.68
C ILE A 35 7.66 -17.90 -10.66
N SER A 36 8.39 -17.06 -9.93
CA SER A 36 9.86 -17.15 -9.82
C SER A 36 10.31 -18.50 -9.22
N GLN A 37 9.45 -19.12 -8.42
CA GLN A 37 9.63 -20.44 -7.83
C GLN A 37 9.02 -21.58 -8.65
N ALA A 38 8.65 -21.30 -9.90
CA ALA A 38 8.02 -22.25 -10.82
C ALA A 38 6.71 -22.87 -10.29
N ARG A 39 5.96 -22.12 -9.45
CA ARG A 39 4.65 -22.56 -8.96
C ARG A 39 3.57 -22.38 -10.04
N ASN A 40 2.64 -23.33 -10.11
CA ASN A 40 1.47 -23.22 -10.97
C ASN A 40 0.40 -22.36 -10.27
N ILE A 41 0.11 -21.19 -10.83
CA ILE A 41 -0.84 -20.21 -10.26
C ILE A 41 -2.14 -20.07 -11.07
N VAL A 42 -2.41 -20.97 -12.01
CA VAL A 42 -3.53 -20.83 -12.98
C VAL A 42 -4.89 -20.66 -12.31
N ASP A 43 -5.12 -21.32 -11.18
CA ASP A 43 -6.35 -21.24 -10.37
C ASP A 43 -6.17 -20.42 -9.09
N ALA A 44 -5.00 -19.80 -8.90
CA ALA A 44 -4.65 -19.16 -7.65
C ALA A 44 -5.22 -17.74 -7.54
N LYS A 45 -5.80 -17.45 -6.38
CA LYS A 45 -6.34 -16.14 -6.00
C LYS A 45 -5.64 -15.61 -4.76
N LEU A 46 -5.50 -14.29 -4.70
CA LEU A 46 -5.18 -13.57 -3.47
C LEU A 46 -6.49 -13.21 -2.76
N GLU A 47 -6.69 -13.72 -1.56
CA GLU A 47 -7.76 -13.31 -0.66
C GLU A 47 -7.22 -12.27 0.33
N LEU A 48 -7.89 -11.13 0.43
CA LEU A 48 -7.67 -10.11 1.45
C LEU A 48 -8.90 -10.04 2.34
N VAL A 49 -8.72 -10.21 3.65
CA VAL A 49 -9.79 -10.06 4.63
C VAL A 49 -9.36 -9.05 5.68
N ARG A 50 -10.13 -7.98 5.87
CA ARG A 50 -9.89 -7.05 6.97
C ARG A 50 -10.54 -7.58 8.25
N HIS A 51 -9.87 -7.45 9.38
CA HIS A 51 -10.46 -7.68 10.68
C HIS A 51 -11.71 -6.79 10.92
N PRO A 52 -12.80 -7.32 11.50
CA PRO A 52 -14.03 -6.55 11.73
C PRO A 52 -13.83 -5.32 12.64
N GLU A 53 -13.04 -5.48 13.71
CA GLU A 53 -12.91 -4.46 14.76
C GLU A 53 -11.61 -3.64 14.73
N ILE A 54 -10.49 -4.21 14.25
CA ILE A 54 -9.18 -3.57 14.26
C ILE A 54 -8.64 -3.37 12.84
N GLN A 55 -7.67 -2.47 12.69
CA GLN A 55 -7.11 -2.09 11.38
C GLN A 55 -6.04 -3.08 10.92
N LEU A 56 -6.38 -4.37 10.82
CA LEU A 56 -5.50 -5.41 10.28
C LEU A 56 -6.11 -6.04 9.03
N VAL A 57 -5.26 -6.38 8.06
CA VAL A 57 -5.61 -7.19 6.90
C VAL A 57 -4.85 -8.50 6.98
N LEU A 58 -5.56 -9.60 6.79
CA LEU A 58 -5.00 -10.91 6.53
C LEU A 58 -5.04 -11.17 5.03
N VAL A 59 -3.90 -11.60 4.50
CA VAL A 59 -3.74 -12.04 3.13
C VAL A 59 -3.47 -13.53 3.10
N ARG A 60 -4.24 -14.24 2.27
CA ARG A 60 -4.09 -15.66 1.99
C ARG A 60 -4.07 -15.90 0.49
N ILE A 61 -3.48 -17.02 0.10
CA ILE A 61 -3.56 -17.52 -1.26
C ILE A 61 -4.55 -18.68 -1.24
N ILE A 62 -5.49 -18.69 -2.17
CA ILE A 62 -6.47 -19.75 -2.36
C ILE A 62 -6.21 -20.38 -3.73
N GLY A 63 -6.25 -21.71 -3.82
CA GLY A 63 -6.07 -22.46 -5.07
C GLY A 63 -5.07 -23.60 -4.91
N GLY A 64 -4.90 -24.40 -5.96
CA GLY A 64 -4.08 -25.61 -5.94
C GLY A 64 -2.60 -25.36 -5.65
N VAL A 65 -2.12 -24.12 -5.80
CA VAL A 65 -0.71 -23.74 -5.53
C VAL A 65 -0.28 -23.95 -4.07
N VAL A 66 -1.22 -23.85 -3.13
CA VAL A 66 -0.95 -24.02 -1.68
C VAL A 66 -0.81 -25.48 -1.30
N GLY A 67 -1.47 -26.39 -2.03
CA GLY A 67 -1.54 -27.80 -1.70
C GLY A 67 -2.35 -28.08 -0.42
N ASP A 68 -2.10 -29.24 0.19
CA ASP A 68 -2.87 -29.74 1.34
C ASP A 68 -2.34 -29.23 2.70
N ASP A 69 -1.17 -28.58 2.72
CA ASP A 69 -0.56 -28.05 3.95
C ASP A 69 -0.21 -26.56 3.81
N PRO A 70 -1.16 -25.67 4.16
CA PRO A 70 -0.94 -24.23 4.10
C PRO A 70 0.24 -23.75 4.95
N ALA A 71 0.48 -24.38 6.11
CA ALA A 71 1.56 -23.98 6.99
C ALA A 71 2.92 -24.28 6.38
N ALA A 72 3.09 -25.49 5.80
CA ALA A 72 4.30 -25.83 5.05
C ALA A 72 4.51 -24.93 3.85
N PHE A 73 3.45 -24.61 3.10
CA PHE A 73 3.53 -23.67 1.99
C PHE A 73 4.09 -22.31 2.43
N TRP A 74 3.50 -21.65 3.43
CA TRP A 74 3.99 -20.33 3.84
C TRP A 74 5.40 -20.36 4.43
N ARG A 75 5.75 -21.43 5.15
CA ARG A 75 7.11 -21.65 5.67
C ARG A 75 8.16 -21.84 4.56
N GLU A 76 7.79 -22.46 3.44
CA GLU A 76 8.71 -22.72 2.32
C GLU A 76 8.80 -21.56 1.33
N ASN A 77 7.85 -20.63 1.37
CA ASN A 77 7.78 -19.47 0.49
C ASN A 77 7.83 -18.15 1.30
N VAL A 78 8.81 -18.05 2.21
CA VAL A 78 9.01 -16.91 3.12
C VAL A 78 9.37 -15.60 2.41
N GLU A 79 9.99 -15.70 1.25
CA GLU A 79 10.30 -14.55 0.37
C GLU A 79 9.03 -13.85 -0.12
N LEU A 80 7.86 -14.50 -0.14
CA LEU A 80 6.59 -13.82 -0.43
C LEU A 80 6.31 -12.68 0.55
N GLY A 81 6.69 -12.84 1.82
CA GLY A 81 6.58 -11.77 2.82
C GLY A 81 7.52 -10.60 2.51
N VAL A 82 8.75 -10.91 2.07
CA VAL A 82 9.73 -9.91 1.67
C VAL A 82 9.27 -9.15 0.43
N VAL A 83 8.77 -9.86 -0.59
CA VAL A 83 8.22 -9.29 -1.82
C VAL A 83 7.00 -8.43 -1.54
N ALA A 84 6.04 -8.92 -0.74
CA ALA A 84 4.88 -8.15 -0.31
C ALA A 84 5.30 -6.86 0.41
N SER A 85 6.32 -6.91 1.26
CA SER A 85 6.80 -5.75 2.02
C SER A 85 7.37 -4.61 1.16
N GLN A 86 7.67 -4.85 -0.13
CA GLN A 86 8.13 -3.82 -1.06
C GLN A 86 6.99 -2.88 -1.50
N VAL A 87 5.78 -3.42 -1.60
CA VAL A 87 4.59 -2.69 -2.07
C VAL A 87 3.66 -2.27 -0.93
N LEU A 88 3.82 -2.86 0.25
CA LEU A 88 3.09 -2.46 1.44
C LEU A 88 3.71 -1.23 2.12
N PRO A 89 2.90 -0.31 2.67
CA PRO A 89 3.37 0.94 3.27
C PRO A 89 4.03 0.76 4.64
N ARG A 90 3.63 -0.28 5.37
CA ARG A 90 4.12 -0.62 6.71
C ARG A 90 4.73 -2.02 6.73
N GLN A 91 5.29 -2.39 7.88
CA GLN A 91 5.76 -3.75 8.12
C GLN A 91 4.62 -4.76 7.92
N CYS A 92 4.96 -5.91 7.34
CA CYS A 92 4.08 -7.06 7.25
C CYS A 92 4.66 -8.24 8.01
N PHE A 93 3.78 -9.14 8.42
CA PHE A 93 4.05 -10.31 9.22
C PHE A 93 3.64 -11.54 8.43
N LEU A 94 4.60 -12.20 7.78
CA LEU A 94 4.36 -13.52 7.21
C LEU A 94 4.42 -14.53 8.35
N TYR A 95 3.45 -15.44 8.44
CA TYR A 95 3.40 -16.41 9.53
C TYR A 95 2.93 -17.79 9.05
N TRP A 96 3.25 -18.82 9.84
CA TRP A 96 2.78 -20.18 9.68
C TRP A 96 2.55 -20.84 11.04
N VAL A 97 1.49 -21.64 11.13
CA VAL A 97 1.10 -22.44 12.29
C VAL A 97 0.78 -23.84 11.78
N ALA A 98 1.67 -24.79 12.05
CA ALA A 98 1.44 -26.21 11.85
C ALA A 98 1.05 -26.85 13.19
N GLY A 99 -0.07 -27.57 13.19
CA GLY A 99 -0.54 -28.36 14.32
C GLY A 99 0.10 -29.75 14.34
N GLU A 100 -0.63 -30.73 14.87
CA GLU A 100 -0.18 -32.12 14.93
C GLU A 100 0.01 -32.75 13.54
N PRO A 101 0.91 -33.76 13.40
CA PRO A 101 1.70 -34.41 14.45
C PRO A 101 3.02 -33.73 14.80
N GLU A 102 3.43 -32.72 14.03
CA GLU A 102 4.70 -32.00 14.23
C GLU A 102 4.43 -30.50 14.44
N PRO A 103 4.07 -30.08 15.67
CA PRO A 103 3.77 -28.70 15.96
C PRO A 103 4.95 -27.79 15.66
N ARG A 104 4.71 -26.78 14.84
CA ARG A 104 5.71 -25.77 14.46
C ARG A 104 5.03 -24.45 14.20
N GLN A 105 5.59 -23.38 14.75
CA GLN A 105 5.12 -22.03 14.47
C GLN A 105 6.29 -21.14 14.13
N GLY A 106 6.04 -20.17 13.25
CA GLY A 106 7.02 -19.16 12.96
C GLY A 106 6.43 -17.96 12.25
N PHE A 107 7.21 -16.89 12.24
CA PHE A 107 6.87 -15.67 11.54
C PHE A 107 8.12 -14.91 11.11
N ILE A 108 7.92 -14.04 10.14
CA ILE A 108 8.90 -13.09 9.64
C ILE A 108 8.25 -11.71 9.63
N VAL A 109 8.97 -10.73 10.17
CA VAL A 109 8.64 -9.31 10.05
C VAL A 109 9.47 -8.74 8.91
N ALA A 110 8.80 -8.21 7.89
CA ALA A 110 9.46 -7.60 6.73
C ALA A 110 8.94 -6.19 6.48
N GLN A 111 9.83 -5.31 6.01
CA GLN A 111 9.48 -3.94 5.60
C GLN A 111 10.42 -3.51 4.47
N ARG A 112 9.87 -2.92 3.40
CA ARG A 112 10.64 -2.37 2.27
C ARG A 112 11.62 -3.37 1.65
N GLY A 113 11.19 -4.63 1.51
CA GLY A 113 12.02 -5.69 0.94
C GLY A 113 13.14 -6.20 1.86
N GLN A 114 13.11 -5.87 3.16
CA GLN A 114 14.09 -6.31 4.14
C GLN A 114 13.42 -7.07 5.27
N VAL A 115 14.07 -8.15 5.73
CA VAL A 115 13.69 -8.88 6.94
C VAL A 115 14.22 -8.12 8.15
N LEU A 116 13.32 -7.72 9.04
CA LEU A 116 13.64 -7.01 10.28
C LEU A 116 13.80 -7.99 11.46
N HIS A 117 12.96 -9.02 11.48
CA HIS A 117 12.94 -10.02 12.52
C HIS A 117 12.38 -11.34 11.98
N ALA A 118 12.79 -12.45 12.57
CA ALA A 118 12.27 -13.78 12.25
C ALA A 118 12.37 -14.67 13.49
N GLN A 119 11.34 -15.48 13.71
CA GLN A 119 11.32 -16.49 14.75
C GLN A 119 10.62 -17.73 14.21
N ASP A 120 11.17 -18.90 14.48
CA ASP A 120 10.62 -20.20 14.12
C ASP A 120 10.94 -21.16 15.25
N ALA A 121 9.95 -21.93 15.67
CA ALA A 121 10.09 -22.88 16.75
C ALA A 121 9.35 -24.18 16.42
N THR A 122 10.01 -25.30 16.70
CA THR A 122 9.40 -26.62 16.89
C THR A 122 9.25 -26.92 18.38
N GLN A 123 8.43 -27.91 18.74
CA GLN A 123 8.14 -28.23 20.14
C GLN A 123 9.41 -28.50 20.98
N ASP A 124 10.42 -29.14 20.41
CA ASP A 124 11.70 -29.46 21.07
C ASP A 124 12.61 -28.24 21.30
N GLN A 125 12.32 -27.12 20.65
CA GLN A 125 13.06 -25.85 20.80
C GLN A 125 12.45 -24.96 21.89
N LEU A 126 11.26 -25.29 22.39
CA LEU A 126 10.62 -24.58 23.49
C LEU A 126 11.09 -25.11 24.86
N PRO A 127 11.07 -24.27 25.91
CA PRO A 127 11.32 -24.72 27.27
C PRO A 127 10.42 -25.91 27.68
N PRO A 128 10.88 -26.83 28.54
CA PRO A 128 10.07 -27.96 29.01
C PRO A 128 8.73 -27.58 29.64
N GLU A 129 8.67 -26.39 30.25
CA GLU A 129 7.50 -25.78 30.89
C GLU A 129 6.69 -24.86 29.96
N ALA A 130 7.00 -24.83 28.66
CA ALA A 130 6.35 -23.95 27.70
C ALA A 130 4.84 -24.22 27.62
N THR A 131 4.10 -23.12 27.54
CA THR A 131 2.66 -23.05 27.38
C THR A 131 2.29 -22.65 25.94
N ALA A 132 1.00 -22.64 25.62
CA ALA A 132 0.52 -22.15 24.33
C ALA A 132 0.98 -20.71 24.02
N ALA A 133 1.14 -19.87 25.04
CA ALA A 133 1.56 -18.47 24.89
C ALA A 133 3.05 -18.31 24.56
N ASP A 134 3.86 -19.36 24.73
CA ASP A 134 5.31 -19.32 24.49
C ASP A 134 5.67 -19.57 23.03
N TRP A 135 4.69 -19.97 22.20
CA TRP A 135 4.92 -20.17 20.78
C TRP A 135 5.11 -18.84 20.03
N PRO A 136 5.95 -18.79 18.99
CA PRO A 136 6.25 -17.58 18.23
C PRO A 136 5.03 -16.80 17.74
N VAL A 137 4.04 -17.48 17.16
CA VAL A 137 2.84 -16.79 16.63
C VAL A 137 1.94 -16.32 17.77
N ALA A 138 1.81 -17.07 18.87
CA ALA A 138 1.06 -16.62 20.05
C ALA A 138 1.66 -15.33 20.66
N GLN A 139 2.99 -15.23 20.73
CA GLN A 139 3.68 -14.03 21.18
C GLN A 139 3.47 -12.85 20.22
N LEU A 140 3.52 -13.08 18.90
CA LEU A 140 3.21 -12.08 17.89
C LEU A 140 1.77 -11.56 18.03
N LEU A 141 0.81 -12.48 18.18
CA LEU A 141 -0.61 -12.17 18.32
C LEU A 141 -0.90 -11.30 19.54
N THR A 142 -0.21 -11.55 20.66
CA THR A 142 -0.29 -10.71 21.85
C THR A 142 0.14 -9.27 21.57
N GLN A 143 1.18 -9.06 20.75
CA GLN A 143 1.64 -7.71 20.35
C GLN A 143 0.64 -7.02 19.39
N LEU A 144 -0.01 -7.80 18.54
CA LEU A 144 -1.01 -7.33 17.59
C LEU A 144 -2.40 -7.15 18.22
N GLN A 145 -2.58 -7.54 19.48
CA GLN A 145 -3.86 -7.53 20.19
C GLN A 145 -4.93 -8.33 19.44
N LEU A 146 -4.58 -9.54 19.00
CA LEU A 146 -5.41 -10.41 18.18
C LEU A 146 -5.51 -11.80 18.82
N GLU A 147 -6.70 -12.39 18.83
CA GLU A 147 -6.88 -13.74 19.38
C GLU A 147 -6.47 -14.83 18.37
N PRO A 148 -5.91 -15.98 18.82
CA PRO A 148 -5.49 -17.07 17.93
C PRO A 148 -6.60 -17.60 17.02
N GLU A 149 -7.82 -17.74 17.54
CA GLU A 149 -8.97 -18.24 16.78
C GLU A 149 -9.38 -17.28 15.66
N GLU A 150 -9.22 -15.97 15.85
CA GLU A 150 -9.54 -14.96 14.83
C GLU A 150 -8.58 -15.06 13.66
N LEU A 151 -7.29 -15.26 13.93
CA LEU A 151 -6.27 -15.45 12.90
C LEU A 151 -6.50 -16.77 12.14
N ALA A 152 -6.80 -17.85 12.85
CA ALA A 152 -7.01 -19.16 12.24
C ALA A 152 -8.33 -19.24 11.45
N GLY A 153 -9.39 -18.62 11.95
CA GLY A 153 -10.66 -18.42 11.22
C GLY A 153 -10.54 -17.43 10.06
N GLY A 154 -9.43 -16.70 10.01
CA GLY A 154 -9.10 -15.72 8.98
C GLY A 154 -10.05 -14.55 8.92
N PHE A 155 -10.31 -13.96 10.08
CA PHE A 155 -11.15 -12.76 10.27
C PHE A 155 -12.57 -12.95 9.74
N ALA A 156 -13.22 -14.04 10.18
CA ALA A 156 -14.59 -14.35 9.82
C ALA A 156 -15.53 -13.15 10.06
N GLY A 157 -16.40 -12.86 9.08
CA GLY A 157 -17.32 -11.70 9.12
C GLY A 157 -16.69 -10.36 8.72
N GLY A 158 -15.38 -10.31 8.50
CA GLY A 158 -14.68 -9.13 8.01
C GLY A 158 -14.92 -8.83 6.51
N PRO A 159 -14.74 -7.56 6.06
CA PRO A 159 -14.79 -7.23 4.65
C PRO A 159 -13.73 -8.00 3.85
N ARG A 160 -14.11 -8.49 2.67
CA ARG A 160 -13.29 -9.41 1.87
C ARG A 160 -13.18 -8.95 0.42
N VAL A 161 -11.99 -9.14 -0.14
CA VAL A 161 -11.68 -8.95 -1.56
C VAL A 161 -10.92 -10.18 -2.08
N GLU A 162 -11.21 -10.58 -3.31
CA GLU A 162 -10.48 -11.65 -4.00
C GLU A 162 -9.93 -11.12 -5.34
N LEU A 163 -8.68 -11.45 -5.64
CA LEU A 163 -8.02 -11.07 -6.89
C LEU A 163 -7.40 -12.30 -7.55
N SER A 164 -7.55 -12.45 -8.86
CA SER A 164 -6.83 -13.48 -9.62
C SER A 164 -5.33 -13.14 -9.62
N LEU A 165 -4.47 -14.12 -9.32
CA LEU A 165 -3.02 -13.95 -9.45
C LEU A 165 -2.56 -13.98 -10.92
N LEU A 166 -3.40 -14.47 -11.83
CA LEU A 166 -3.17 -14.49 -13.27
C LEU A 166 -3.67 -13.20 -13.94
N ASP A 167 -4.95 -12.91 -13.79
CA ASP A 167 -5.64 -11.77 -14.42
C ASP A 167 -5.85 -10.68 -13.36
N ARG A 168 -4.77 -9.96 -13.07
CA ARG A 168 -4.62 -9.05 -11.92
C ARG A 168 -5.36 -7.72 -12.11
N GLU A 169 -6.50 -7.76 -12.77
CA GLU A 169 -7.32 -6.59 -13.08
C GLU A 169 -8.24 -6.27 -11.91
N GLY A 170 -8.41 -4.97 -11.65
CA GLY A 170 -9.32 -4.47 -10.64
C GLY A 170 -9.10 -2.98 -10.39
N ASP A 171 -10.15 -2.29 -9.98
CA ASP A 171 -10.02 -0.91 -9.50
C ASP A 171 -9.51 -0.92 -8.06
N ASP A 172 -8.23 -0.62 -7.86
CA ASP A 172 -7.59 -0.56 -6.54
C ASP A 172 -8.39 0.29 -5.53
N ARG A 173 -9.04 1.35 -6.01
CA ARG A 173 -9.87 2.20 -5.16
C ARG A 173 -11.09 1.44 -4.67
N GLU A 174 -11.84 0.80 -5.56
CA GLU A 174 -13.03 0.03 -5.19
C GLU A 174 -12.68 -1.12 -4.23
N LEU A 175 -11.57 -1.80 -4.50
CA LEU A 175 -11.07 -2.91 -3.68
C LEU A 175 -10.67 -2.45 -2.27
N LEU A 176 -9.96 -1.31 -2.15
CA LEU A 176 -9.64 -0.73 -0.84
C LEU A 176 -10.90 -0.24 -0.11
N MET A 177 -11.85 0.39 -0.80
CA MET A 177 -13.08 0.86 -0.18
C MET A 177 -13.90 -0.31 0.38
N THR A 178 -13.94 -1.42 -0.37
CA THR A 178 -14.54 -2.68 0.07
C THR A 178 -13.85 -3.18 1.34
N LEU A 179 -12.51 -3.22 1.39
CA LEU A 179 -11.77 -3.63 2.58
C LEU A 179 -12.01 -2.70 3.79
N VAL A 180 -12.14 -1.39 3.57
CA VAL A 180 -12.46 -0.40 4.62
C VAL A 180 -13.91 -0.55 5.13
N GLY A 181 -14.73 -1.39 4.49
CA GLY A 181 -16.11 -1.65 4.87
C GLY A 181 -17.10 -0.64 4.30
N GLN A 182 -16.70 0.14 3.29
CA GLN A 182 -17.60 0.96 2.50
C GLN A 182 -18.05 0.15 1.29
N GLN A 183 -19.33 -0.20 1.23
CA GLN A 183 -19.89 -0.76 -0.01
C GLN A 183 -19.72 0.26 -1.14
N PRO A 184 -19.39 -0.19 -2.37
CA PRO A 184 -19.40 0.70 -3.53
C PRO A 184 -20.78 1.37 -3.59
N GLY A 185 -20.78 2.70 -3.70
CA GLY A 185 -21.98 3.52 -3.62
C GLY A 185 -23.03 3.04 -4.61
N GLY A 186 -24.11 2.45 -4.09
CA GLY A 186 -25.30 2.14 -4.85
C GLY A 186 -26.06 3.42 -5.16
N GLU A 187 -25.85 3.96 -6.35
CA GLU A 187 -26.87 4.74 -7.05
C GLU A 187 -27.60 3.82 -8.05
N ASP A 188 -28.92 3.79 -7.85
CA ASP A 188 -30.00 3.29 -8.69
C ASP A 188 -30.14 1.79 -9.03
N GLY A 189 -31.22 1.24 -8.47
CA GLY A 189 -31.76 -0.06 -8.78
C GLY A 189 -32.34 -0.13 -10.19
N GLY A 190 -31.86 -1.13 -10.94
CA GLY A 190 -32.54 -1.75 -12.06
C GLY A 190 -32.80 -3.23 -11.74
N GLN A 191 -34.08 -3.60 -11.76
CA GLN A 191 -34.65 -4.89 -11.40
C GLN A 191 -34.06 -6.11 -12.16
N PRO A 192 -34.13 -7.33 -11.58
CA PRO A 192 -33.65 -8.56 -12.21
C PRO A 192 -34.71 -9.16 -13.16
N GLU A 193 -34.33 -9.48 -14.40
CA GLU A 193 -35.11 -10.40 -15.23
C GLU A 193 -34.44 -11.78 -15.30
N ALA A 194 -35.16 -12.74 -14.75
CA ALA A 194 -34.94 -14.16 -14.92
C ALA A 194 -35.45 -14.62 -16.30
N GLY A 195 -34.64 -15.39 -17.02
CA GLY A 195 -35.04 -16.12 -18.21
C GLY A 195 -34.17 -17.36 -18.38
N GLY A 196 -34.75 -18.53 -18.05
CA GLY A 196 -34.10 -19.84 -18.13
C GLY A 196 -33.94 -20.41 -19.56
N PRO A 197 -33.64 -21.72 -19.68
CA PRO A 197 -32.55 -22.23 -20.50
C PRO A 197 -32.98 -22.88 -21.82
N ALA A 198 -32.06 -22.98 -22.78
CA ALA A 198 -32.15 -23.96 -23.87
C ALA A 198 -30.74 -24.31 -24.37
N GLY A 199 -30.38 -25.59 -24.29
CA GLY A 199 -29.09 -26.10 -24.74
C GLY A 199 -29.01 -26.31 -26.24
N SER A 200 -27.77 -26.49 -26.72
CA SER A 200 -27.38 -27.43 -27.78
C SER A 200 -25.86 -27.62 -27.75
N ALA A 201 -25.44 -28.86 -27.94
CA ALA A 201 -24.07 -29.37 -27.92
C ALA A 201 -23.31 -29.03 -29.23
N PRO A 202 -21.98 -29.29 -29.32
CA PRO A 202 -21.03 -28.53 -30.14
C PRO A 202 -20.85 -29.06 -31.56
N ASP A 203 -20.44 -28.16 -32.46
CA ASP A 203 -19.72 -28.52 -33.67
C ASP A 203 -18.34 -27.87 -33.65
N ALA A 204 -17.32 -28.69 -33.91
CA ALA A 204 -15.91 -28.34 -33.85
C ALA A 204 -15.45 -27.74 -35.19
N GLU A 205 -15.10 -26.45 -35.18
CA GLU A 205 -14.30 -25.84 -36.26
C GLU A 205 -12.91 -25.46 -35.74
N ALA A 206 -11.92 -25.79 -36.58
CA ALA A 206 -10.49 -25.69 -36.30
C ALA A 206 -10.05 -24.24 -36.04
N GLY A 207 -9.49 -24.00 -34.85
CA GLY A 207 -8.91 -22.72 -34.48
C GLY A 207 -7.64 -22.36 -35.27
N PRO A 208 -7.32 -21.06 -35.38
CA PRO A 208 -6.15 -20.55 -36.10
C PRO A 208 -4.83 -21.05 -35.47
N PRO A 209 -3.74 -21.13 -36.26
CA PRO A 209 -2.47 -21.68 -35.79
C PRO A 209 -1.93 -20.88 -34.61
N ALA A 210 -1.60 -21.59 -33.53
CA ALA A 210 -1.09 -21.03 -32.29
C ALA A 210 0.13 -20.12 -32.54
N PRO A 211 0.21 -18.94 -31.90
CA PRO A 211 1.39 -18.09 -31.98
C PRO A 211 2.60 -18.85 -31.45
N LYS A 212 3.71 -18.78 -32.19
CA LYS A 212 4.99 -19.38 -31.79
C LYS A 212 5.32 -18.93 -30.37
N ARG A 213 5.45 -19.90 -29.46
CA ARG A 213 5.83 -19.69 -28.05
C ARG A 213 7.12 -18.85 -28.02
N ALA A 214 7.01 -17.61 -27.56
CA ALA A 214 8.18 -16.83 -27.17
C ALA A 214 8.93 -17.64 -26.09
N SER A 215 10.25 -17.76 -26.21
CA SER A 215 11.02 -18.54 -25.25
C SER A 215 11.02 -17.84 -23.88
N VAL A 216 11.27 -18.60 -22.81
CA VAL A 216 11.41 -18.06 -21.44
C VAL A 216 12.48 -16.96 -21.37
N GLU A 217 13.52 -17.05 -22.22
CA GLU A 217 14.55 -16.00 -22.33
C GLU A 217 14.05 -14.73 -23.01
N ASP A 218 13.19 -14.84 -24.02
CA ASP A 218 12.60 -13.69 -24.71
C ASP A 218 11.62 -12.94 -23.78
N ASP A 219 10.88 -13.67 -22.96
CA ASP A 219 9.96 -13.10 -21.98
C ASP A 219 10.72 -12.40 -20.83
N LYS A 220 11.80 -13.00 -20.32
CA LYS A 220 12.67 -12.34 -19.32
C LYS A 220 13.30 -11.06 -19.86
N LYS A 221 13.74 -11.06 -21.13
CA LYS A 221 14.28 -9.86 -21.79
C LYS A 221 13.21 -8.79 -21.98
N ARG A 222 11.99 -9.18 -22.37
CA ARG A 222 10.86 -8.25 -22.50
C ARG A 222 10.53 -7.58 -21.16
N ARG A 223 10.42 -8.34 -20.07
CA ARG A 223 10.10 -7.79 -18.74
C ARG A 223 11.22 -6.91 -18.18
N ALA A 224 12.47 -7.30 -18.38
CA ALA A 224 13.61 -6.45 -18.01
C ALA A 224 13.58 -5.13 -18.81
N ALA A 225 13.21 -5.18 -20.10
CA ALA A 225 13.05 -4.00 -20.92
C ALA A 225 11.83 -3.14 -20.50
N GLU A 226 10.72 -3.75 -20.09
CA GLU A 226 9.54 -3.04 -19.57
C GLU A 226 9.83 -2.34 -18.24
N HIS A 227 10.46 -3.03 -17.28
CA HIS A 227 10.88 -2.43 -16.01
C HIS A 227 11.93 -1.33 -16.21
N GLN A 228 12.89 -1.55 -17.10
CA GLN A 228 13.86 -0.51 -17.46
C GLN A 228 13.16 0.70 -18.11
N ALA A 229 12.19 0.46 -19.00
CA ALA A 229 11.41 1.53 -19.61
C ALA A 229 10.54 2.27 -18.59
N GLU A 230 9.99 1.60 -17.57
CA GLU A 230 9.26 2.25 -16.47
C GLU A 230 10.20 3.12 -15.62
N LEU A 231 11.38 2.61 -15.26
CA LEU A 231 12.39 3.40 -14.55
C LEU A 231 12.85 4.59 -15.38
N GLU A 232 13.07 4.42 -16.68
CA GLU A 232 13.44 5.48 -17.60
C GLU A 232 12.31 6.51 -17.75
N ALA A 233 11.06 6.08 -17.84
CA ALA A 233 9.90 6.97 -17.89
C ALA A 233 9.73 7.76 -16.58
N ARG A 234 9.96 7.11 -15.44
CA ARG A 234 9.88 7.74 -14.11
C ARG A 234 11.03 8.73 -13.90
N GLN A 235 12.24 8.37 -14.31
CA GLN A 235 13.39 9.27 -14.31
C GLN A 235 13.16 10.45 -15.25
N ALA A 236 12.63 10.21 -16.46
CA ALA A 236 12.31 11.27 -17.40
C ALA A 236 11.22 12.21 -16.85
N LYS A 237 10.22 11.67 -16.12
CA LYS A 237 9.23 12.48 -15.40
C LYS A 237 9.92 13.36 -14.35
N ALA A 238 10.78 12.79 -13.51
CA ALA A 238 11.53 13.55 -12.51
C ALA A 238 12.42 14.63 -13.14
N ASP A 239 13.15 14.31 -14.21
CA ASP A 239 14.01 15.25 -14.92
C ASP A 239 13.21 16.39 -15.57
N SER A 240 12.05 16.07 -16.16
CA SER A 240 11.14 17.08 -16.72
C SER A 240 10.60 18.02 -15.65
N ILE A 241 10.28 17.50 -14.47
CA ILE A 241 9.80 18.28 -13.33
C ILE A 241 10.93 19.18 -12.78
N HIS A 242 12.16 18.67 -12.70
CA HIS A 242 13.31 19.43 -12.23
C HIS A 242 13.76 20.52 -13.21
N ALA A 243 13.45 20.38 -14.51
CA ALA A 243 13.86 21.33 -15.54
C ALA A 243 13.11 22.67 -15.46
N ASP A 244 11.85 22.65 -15.04
CA ASP A 244 11.01 23.84 -14.85
C ASP A 244 10.30 23.74 -13.51
N LEU A 245 11.00 24.19 -12.47
CA LEU A 245 10.56 24.08 -11.07
C LEU A 245 10.14 25.46 -10.56
N PRO A 246 8.85 25.85 -10.68
CA PRO A 246 8.35 27.07 -10.07
C PRO A 246 8.67 27.12 -8.58
N TYR A 247 9.05 28.28 -8.07
CA TYR A 247 9.33 28.45 -6.66
C TYR A 247 9.00 29.84 -6.16
N VAL A 248 8.87 29.95 -4.84
CA VAL A 248 8.84 31.21 -4.12
C VAL A 248 9.85 31.20 -2.98
N LEU A 249 10.45 32.35 -2.72
CA LEU A 249 11.38 32.56 -1.62
C LEU A 249 10.70 33.36 -0.51
N ASP A 250 10.96 32.96 0.73
CA ASP A 250 10.54 33.69 1.92
C ASP A 250 11.62 33.67 3.01
N GLU A 251 11.26 34.13 4.21
CA GLU A 251 12.19 34.19 5.34
C GLU A 251 12.66 32.80 5.78
N LEU A 252 11.80 31.78 5.68
CA LEU A 252 12.09 30.41 6.10
C LEU A 252 12.94 29.65 5.07
N GLY A 253 12.85 30.02 3.80
CA GLY A 253 13.64 29.40 2.73
C GLY A 253 12.95 29.45 1.38
N ILE A 254 12.86 28.30 0.72
CA ILE A 254 12.24 28.14 -0.60
C ILE A 254 11.06 27.17 -0.50
N VAL A 255 9.98 27.49 -1.21
CA VAL A 255 8.90 26.52 -1.48
C VAL A 255 8.82 26.31 -2.98
N VAL A 256 9.08 25.08 -3.41
CA VAL A 256 8.98 24.68 -4.81
C VAL A 256 7.59 24.13 -5.13
N ALA A 257 7.12 24.29 -6.36
CA ALA A 257 5.87 23.73 -6.85
C ALA A 257 6.15 22.89 -8.11
N PRO A 258 6.56 21.63 -7.94
CA PRO A 258 6.95 20.76 -9.04
C PRO A 258 5.74 20.49 -9.95
N ALA A 259 5.73 21.13 -11.12
CA ALA A 259 4.58 21.10 -12.02
C ALA A 259 4.35 19.68 -12.56
N GLY A 260 3.14 19.15 -12.41
CA GLY A 260 2.81 17.78 -12.83
C GLY A 260 3.25 16.67 -11.85
N ALA A 261 3.81 17.03 -10.70
CA ALA A 261 3.95 16.11 -9.59
C ALA A 261 2.63 16.00 -8.80
N GLU A 262 2.29 14.78 -8.43
CA GLU A 262 1.19 14.45 -7.52
C GLU A 262 1.73 14.14 -6.14
N LEU A 263 0.89 14.23 -5.10
CA LEU A 263 1.32 13.91 -3.74
C LEU A 263 1.80 12.44 -3.60
N ALA A 264 1.31 11.55 -4.47
CA ALA A 264 1.75 10.16 -4.57
C ALA A 264 3.17 9.98 -5.14
N ASP A 265 3.74 10.97 -5.83
CA ASP A 265 5.12 10.94 -6.37
C ASP A 265 6.17 11.20 -5.27
N ALA A 266 6.10 10.45 -4.18
CA ALA A 266 6.88 10.71 -2.97
C ALA A 266 8.40 10.63 -3.20
N ASP A 267 8.86 9.80 -4.14
CA ASP A 267 10.26 9.73 -4.55
C ASP A 267 10.75 11.01 -5.23
N ILE A 268 9.89 11.65 -6.04
CA ILE A 268 10.18 12.93 -6.70
C ILE A 268 10.12 14.08 -5.69
N LEU A 269 9.19 14.04 -4.74
CA LEU A 269 8.96 15.13 -3.78
C LEU A 269 9.88 15.09 -2.56
N SER A 270 10.34 13.90 -2.13
CA SER A 270 11.16 13.72 -0.94
C SER A 270 12.46 14.55 -0.89
N PRO A 271 13.18 14.82 -2.00
CA PRO A 271 14.36 15.68 -1.97
C PRO A 271 14.06 17.11 -1.53
N PHE A 272 12.80 17.56 -1.65
CA PHE A 272 12.37 18.92 -1.28
C PHE A 272 11.82 19.02 0.14
N VAL A 273 11.98 17.99 0.98
CA VAL A 273 11.60 18.03 2.40
C VAL A 273 12.85 18.20 3.26
N VAL A 274 13.42 19.41 3.24
CA VAL A 274 14.69 19.72 3.90
C VAL A 274 14.45 20.74 5.01
N ALA A 275 14.57 20.31 6.27
CA ALA A 275 14.37 21.19 7.42
C ALA A 275 15.51 22.22 7.60
N LYS A 276 16.70 21.91 7.10
CA LYS A 276 17.88 22.78 7.14
C LYS A 276 18.84 22.35 6.04
N VAL A 277 19.06 23.22 5.07
CA VAL A 277 20.06 23.01 4.01
C VAL A 277 21.45 23.09 4.64
N ASP A 278 22.25 22.06 4.38
CA ASP A 278 23.66 21.99 4.74
C ASP A 278 24.42 21.36 3.56
N GLY A 279 25.01 22.23 2.72
CA GLY A 279 25.74 21.81 1.52
C GLY A 279 24.94 21.98 0.23
N GLU A 280 24.83 20.91 -0.57
CA GLU A 280 24.23 20.95 -1.90
C GLU A 280 22.71 21.13 -1.87
N LEU A 281 22.17 21.86 -2.84
CA LEU A 281 20.74 22.04 -3.00
C LEU A 281 20.11 20.81 -3.68
N PRO A 282 18.83 20.52 -3.37
CA PRO A 282 18.05 19.52 -4.11
C PRO A 282 18.07 19.74 -5.63
N PRO A 283 17.98 18.65 -6.43
CA PRO A 283 17.92 18.73 -7.89
C PRO A 283 16.83 19.68 -8.40
N GLY A 284 17.12 20.42 -9.47
CA GLY A 284 16.19 21.39 -10.07
C GLY A 284 16.20 22.77 -9.43
N ILE A 285 16.68 22.93 -8.20
CA ILE A 285 16.84 24.27 -7.60
C ILE A 285 18.10 24.94 -8.17
N GLU A 286 17.97 26.20 -8.56
CA GLU A 286 19.06 26.99 -9.13
C GLU A 286 20.27 27.06 -8.18
N ARG A 287 21.45 26.66 -8.65
CA ARG A 287 22.70 26.71 -7.88
C ARG A 287 23.05 28.12 -7.38
N GLY A 288 22.58 29.16 -8.07
CA GLY A 288 22.75 30.56 -7.65
C GLY A 288 22.10 30.88 -6.29
N LEU A 289 21.14 30.07 -5.85
CA LEU A 289 20.46 30.23 -4.56
C LEU A 289 21.18 29.54 -3.40
N GLN A 290 22.29 28.83 -3.66
CA GLN A 290 22.94 27.95 -2.67
C GLN A 290 23.34 28.70 -1.40
N ASP A 291 24.01 29.84 -1.54
CA ASP A 291 24.46 30.64 -0.39
C ASP A 291 23.28 31.26 0.38
N GLN A 292 22.22 31.67 -0.33
CA GLN A 292 21.03 32.26 0.27
C GLN A 292 20.21 31.24 1.09
N LEU A 293 20.23 29.98 0.67
CA LEU A 293 19.45 28.91 1.27
C LEU A 293 20.19 28.12 2.35
N GLN A 294 21.50 28.33 2.56
CA GLN A 294 22.21 27.65 3.66
C GLN A 294 21.55 27.92 5.02
N GLY A 295 21.32 26.85 5.78
CA GLY A 295 20.64 26.91 7.07
C GLY A 295 19.13 27.15 7.00
N LYS A 296 18.56 27.31 5.80
CA LYS A 296 17.12 27.51 5.56
C LYS A 296 16.42 26.22 5.16
N ARG A 297 15.11 26.28 5.01
CA ARG A 297 14.28 25.16 4.59
C ARG A 297 14.14 25.07 3.08
N VAL A 298 13.97 23.84 2.60
CA VAL A 298 13.33 23.55 1.31
C VAL A 298 12.04 22.83 1.66
N ASP A 299 10.94 23.33 1.12
CA ASP A 299 9.62 22.76 1.24
C ASP A 299 8.99 22.67 -0.16
N PHE A 300 7.90 21.93 -0.33
CA PHE A 300 7.17 21.86 -1.59
C PHE A 300 5.67 22.15 -1.41
N ALA A 301 5.01 22.50 -2.51
CA ALA A 301 3.57 22.64 -2.62
C ALA A 301 3.04 21.93 -3.87
N VAL A 302 2.04 21.07 -3.73
CA VAL A 302 1.41 20.34 -4.84
C VAL A 302 -0.11 20.36 -4.73
N PRO A 303 -0.84 20.34 -5.86
CA PRO A 303 -2.26 20.04 -5.88
C PRO A 303 -2.58 18.70 -5.20
N VAL A 304 -3.76 18.61 -4.61
CA VAL A 304 -4.30 17.37 -4.05
C VAL A 304 -5.72 17.21 -4.60
N GLU A 305 -5.94 16.14 -5.34
CA GLU A 305 -7.20 15.89 -6.02
C GLU A 305 -8.22 15.23 -5.08
N PHE A 306 -7.74 14.34 -4.21
CA PHE A 306 -8.58 13.58 -3.30
C PHE A 306 -8.15 13.76 -1.85
N LEU A 307 -9.12 13.97 -0.96
CA LEU A 307 -8.84 14.09 0.48
C LEU A 307 -8.15 12.84 1.05
N SER A 308 -8.44 11.66 0.49
CA SER A 308 -7.83 10.39 0.89
C SER A 308 -6.33 10.28 0.63
N GLU A 309 -5.73 11.23 -0.12
CA GLU A 309 -4.28 11.29 -0.32
C GLU A 309 -3.52 11.76 0.93
N VAL A 310 -4.22 12.41 1.87
CA VAL A 310 -3.65 12.92 3.12
C VAL A 310 -4.33 12.30 4.34
N PHE A 311 -3.62 12.25 5.47
CA PHE A 311 -4.05 11.53 6.66
C PHE A 311 -4.19 12.44 7.86
N VAL A 312 -5.11 12.08 8.74
CA VAL A 312 -5.21 12.56 10.12
C VAL A 312 -5.05 11.36 11.06
N GLU A 313 -4.88 11.58 12.37
CA GLU A 313 -4.49 10.56 13.37
C GLU A 313 -5.25 9.21 13.28
N GLU A 314 -6.50 9.22 12.82
CA GLU A 314 -7.39 8.05 12.76
C GLU A 314 -7.45 7.39 11.36
N GLY A 315 -6.79 7.94 10.34
CA GLY A 315 -6.78 7.39 8.98
C GLY A 315 -6.84 8.44 7.86
N PRO A 316 -7.18 8.03 6.62
CA PRO A 316 -7.32 8.94 5.49
C PRO A 316 -8.33 10.05 5.79
N LEU A 317 -8.03 11.26 5.33
CA LEU A 317 -8.89 12.41 5.58
C LEU A 317 -10.21 12.27 4.82
N SER A 318 -11.31 12.27 5.57
CA SER A 318 -12.66 12.32 5.00
C SER A 318 -13.15 13.77 4.92
N LYS A 319 -14.16 14.02 4.07
CA LYS A 319 -14.78 15.36 3.97
C LYS A 319 -15.38 15.82 5.31
N PRO A 320 -16.16 15.00 6.06
CA PRO A 320 -16.65 15.39 7.37
C PRO A 320 -15.53 15.75 8.35
N ALA A 321 -14.49 14.91 8.44
CA ALA A 321 -13.35 15.15 9.32
C ALA A 321 -12.61 16.45 8.96
N PHE A 322 -12.47 16.76 7.67
CA PHE A 322 -11.89 18.03 7.23
C PHE A 322 -12.77 19.23 7.63
N GLU A 323 -14.08 19.17 7.39
CA GLU A 323 -14.99 20.28 7.72
C GLU A 323 -15.08 20.56 9.22
N GLU A 324 -14.95 19.53 10.04
CA GLU A 324 -14.94 19.62 11.51
C GLU A 324 -13.61 20.16 12.05
N ARG A 325 -12.48 19.61 11.58
CA ARG A 325 -11.16 19.86 12.18
C ARG A 325 -10.41 21.05 11.57
N SER A 326 -10.77 21.47 10.35
CA SER A 326 -10.05 22.55 9.67
C SER A 326 -10.39 23.93 10.24
N ALA A 327 -9.37 24.76 10.36
CA ALA A 327 -9.50 26.14 10.78
C ALA A 327 -9.65 27.07 9.56
N ALA A 328 -10.54 28.05 9.65
CA ALA A 328 -10.60 29.14 8.68
C ALA A 328 -9.36 30.02 8.81
N ARG A 329 -8.73 30.34 7.69
CA ARG A 329 -7.54 31.20 7.62
C ARG A 329 -7.61 32.09 6.39
N THR A 330 -7.30 33.36 6.56
CA THR A 330 -7.15 34.28 5.43
C THR A 330 -5.72 34.20 4.89
N LEU A 331 -5.57 33.81 3.63
CA LEU A 331 -4.29 33.79 2.93
C LEU A 331 -4.45 34.53 1.59
N GLY A 332 -3.59 35.52 1.33
CA GLY A 332 -3.65 36.30 0.09
C GLY A 332 -4.98 37.04 -0.15
N GLY A 333 -5.71 37.37 0.93
CA GLY A 333 -7.03 38.00 0.85
C GLY A 333 -8.19 37.03 0.57
N ALA A 334 -7.93 35.73 0.37
CA ALA A 334 -8.94 34.70 0.25
C ALA A 334 -9.16 33.98 1.59
N GLU A 335 -10.41 33.64 1.89
CA GLU A 335 -10.76 32.78 3.02
C GLU A 335 -10.61 31.32 2.61
N LEU A 336 -9.72 30.61 3.31
CA LEU A 336 -9.38 29.22 3.05
C LEU A 336 -9.58 28.40 4.33
N ARG A 337 -9.69 27.07 4.19
CA ARG A 337 -9.65 26.16 5.33
C ARG A 337 -8.32 25.42 5.35
N VAL A 338 -7.68 25.35 6.51
CA VAL A 338 -6.35 24.76 6.70
C VAL A 338 -6.41 23.70 7.80
N LEU A 339 -5.75 22.57 7.57
CA LEU A 339 -5.62 21.47 8.53
C LEU A 339 -4.20 20.91 8.49
N GLU A 340 -3.61 20.64 9.66
CA GLU A 340 -2.39 19.82 9.72
C GLU A 340 -2.74 18.37 9.34
N VAL A 341 -2.01 17.82 8.39
CA VAL A 341 -2.18 16.45 7.92
C VAL A 341 -0.83 15.77 7.75
N LEU A 342 -0.86 14.46 7.60
CA LEU A 342 0.29 13.65 7.23
C LEU A 342 0.22 13.30 5.74
N GLY A 343 1.24 13.72 4.98
CA GLY A 343 1.50 13.24 3.62
C GLY A 343 2.25 11.90 3.67
N PRO A 344 1.73 10.83 3.06
CA PRO A 344 2.37 9.52 3.06
C PRO A 344 3.82 9.61 2.58
N ARG A 345 4.76 9.10 3.39
CA ARG A 345 6.21 9.11 3.11
C ARG A 345 6.86 10.51 2.99
N LEU A 346 6.08 11.60 3.13
CA LEU A 346 6.53 12.99 3.00
C LEU A 346 6.48 13.75 4.33
N GLY A 347 5.77 13.21 5.32
CA GLY A 347 5.73 13.77 6.67
C GLY A 347 4.58 14.77 6.86
N ARG A 348 4.64 15.53 7.95
CA ARG A 348 3.58 16.47 8.34
C ARG A 348 3.60 17.72 7.47
N GLY A 349 2.41 18.21 7.15
CA GLY A 349 2.24 19.42 6.35
C GLY A 349 0.86 20.04 6.54
N SER A 350 0.61 21.09 5.78
CA SER A 350 -0.67 21.78 5.76
C SER A 350 -1.44 21.33 4.54
N PHE A 351 -2.66 20.87 4.74
CA PHE A 351 -3.64 20.75 3.68
C PHE A 351 -4.54 21.99 3.68
N ILE A 352 -4.56 22.71 2.55
CA ILE A 352 -5.28 23.96 2.36
C ILE A 352 -6.35 23.75 1.28
N ARG A 353 -7.57 24.21 1.55
CA ARG A 353 -8.71 24.02 0.63
C ARG A 353 -9.49 25.32 0.38
N ARG A 354 -9.93 25.50 -0.87
CA ARG A 354 -10.93 26.49 -1.29
C ARG A 354 -12.00 25.81 -2.15
N GLY A 355 -13.20 25.63 -1.59
CA GLY A 355 -14.26 24.87 -2.28
C GLY A 355 -13.81 23.42 -2.52
N ARG A 356 -13.70 23.00 -3.78
CA ARG A 356 -13.24 21.64 -4.13
C ARG A 356 -11.72 21.51 -4.25
N ALA A 357 -11.04 22.57 -4.71
CA ALA A 357 -9.60 22.61 -4.93
C ALA A 357 -8.78 22.48 -3.64
N GLY A 358 -7.71 21.70 -3.68
CA GLY A 358 -6.87 21.38 -2.53
C GLY A 358 -5.37 21.48 -2.86
N VAL A 359 -4.57 21.90 -1.88
CA VAL A 359 -3.11 21.98 -1.98
C VAL A 359 -2.49 21.42 -0.70
N PHE A 360 -1.49 20.57 -0.84
CA PHE A 360 -0.62 20.17 0.27
C PHE A 360 0.67 21.00 0.21
N VAL A 361 1.10 21.50 1.38
CA VAL A 361 2.39 22.17 1.56
C VAL A 361 3.15 21.44 2.65
N SER A 362 4.43 21.13 2.44
CA SER A 362 5.28 20.44 3.42
C SER A 362 5.72 21.31 4.61
N ARG A 363 4.84 22.21 5.05
CA ARG A 363 4.98 23.07 6.24
C ARG A 363 3.76 22.88 7.11
N THR A 364 3.95 22.76 8.42
CA THR A 364 2.83 22.70 9.36
C THR A 364 2.11 24.06 9.44
N PRO A 365 0.84 24.11 9.88
CA PRO A 365 0.05 25.34 9.86
C PRO A 365 0.63 26.51 10.68
N GLU A 366 1.52 26.22 11.62
CA GLU A 366 2.20 27.16 12.52
C GLU A 366 3.29 27.94 11.79
N LEU A 367 3.82 27.38 10.71
CA LEU A 367 4.81 28.03 9.87
C LEU A 367 4.15 29.01 8.89
N ALA A 368 4.92 29.98 8.42
CA ALA A 368 4.47 30.87 7.36
C ALA A 368 4.18 30.06 6.08
N LEU A 369 2.99 30.25 5.50
CA LEU A 369 2.56 29.58 4.28
C LEU A 369 2.70 30.54 3.07
N PRO A 370 3.19 30.05 1.91
CA PRO A 370 3.39 30.88 0.73
C PRO A 370 2.06 31.23 0.04
N ALA A 371 1.39 32.28 0.51
CA ALA A 371 0.03 32.61 0.11
C ALA A 371 -0.15 32.79 -1.41
N ALA A 372 0.78 33.48 -2.09
CA ALA A 372 0.69 33.69 -3.54
C ALA A 372 0.73 32.37 -4.33
N LEU A 373 1.66 31.49 -3.98
CA LEU A 373 1.83 30.18 -4.62
C LEU A 373 0.62 29.27 -4.35
N ILE A 374 0.12 29.24 -3.11
CA ILE A 374 -1.06 28.44 -2.74
C ILE A 374 -2.28 28.90 -3.54
N THR A 375 -2.52 30.21 -3.62
CA THR A 375 -3.66 30.74 -4.38
C THR A 375 -3.55 30.40 -5.86
N GLU A 376 -2.37 30.55 -6.46
CA GLU A 376 -2.13 30.17 -7.85
C GLU A 376 -2.43 28.69 -8.12
N LEU A 377 -1.95 27.79 -7.26
CA LEU A 377 -2.21 26.34 -7.38
C LEU A 377 -3.69 25.98 -7.18
N LEU A 378 -4.40 26.71 -6.31
CA LEU A 378 -5.85 26.53 -6.12
C LEU A 378 -6.66 27.10 -7.29
N ASP A 379 -6.22 28.20 -7.90
CA ASP A 379 -6.89 28.81 -9.07
C ASP A 379 -6.79 27.91 -10.30
N ARG A 380 -5.67 27.20 -10.48
CA ARG A 380 -5.47 26.25 -11.59
C ARG A 380 -6.40 25.02 -11.55
N GLN A 381 -6.99 24.73 -10.39
CA GLN A 381 -7.92 23.60 -10.18
C GLN A 381 -9.40 24.01 -10.24
N GLY A 382 -9.68 25.32 -10.30
CA GLY A 382 -11.01 25.92 -10.10
C GLY A 382 -11.83 26.10 -11.36
#